data_AF-A0A3A5MDQ7-F1
#
_entry.id   AF-A0A3A5MDQ7-F1
#
_cell.length_a   1.000
_cell.length_b   1.000
_cell.length_c   1.000
_cell.angle_alpha   90.00
_cell.angle_beta   90.00
_cell.angle_gamma   90.00
#
_symmetry.space_group_name_H-M   'P 1'
#
loop_
_entity.id
_entity.type
_entity.pdbx_description
1 polymer ?
#
loop_
_entity_poly.entity_id
_entity_poly.type
_entity_poly.pdbx_seq_one_letter_code
_entity_poly.pdbx_strand_id
1 'polypeptide(L)'
;MSSLAVCVGINQFENLPTHSWLNGCVNDADDLVSLLTRHYGFRDSEVTRLTDSAATKSAVLGALTDAMGRVRTGEVSHLVFSFSSHGTQVPDENADESDSVDEAFVTYDMRQSGDNWDPASLIVDDELHDLFALLPESALLDVILDTCHSGTGLRAIDLLPSRRPRFVPPPTPIAVERAEAANSRSFRDLVRAATDTGDESEQGSGHPALFAACRSSQTAADASFGGRYSGAFTHFLIQALLANPYLTRADILKQVNTDLRAEKFTQRAQLEAPAAGKRMPWGSPFARAAAQEPAGRNGRESGGSDAAGAQTQARDDRN
;
A
#
# COMPACT_ATOMS: atom_id res chain seq x y z
N MET A 1 -8.36 14.53 11.28
CA MET A 1 -8.53 13.14 10.83
C MET A 1 -7.90 12.26 11.87
N SER A 2 -8.60 11.25 12.33
CA SER A 2 -8.02 10.21 13.18
C SER A 2 -7.17 9.30 12.30
N SER A 3 -5.96 9.03 12.75
CA SER A 3 -4.97 8.26 12.00
C SER A 3 -4.42 7.13 12.86
N LEU A 4 -4.09 6.01 12.21
CA LEU A 4 -3.31 4.93 12.81
C LEU A 4 -2.22 4.48 11.86
N ALA A 5 -1.12 3.99 12.41
CA ALA A 5 -0.07 3.36 11.64
C ALA A 5 0.36 2.02 12.25
N VAL A 6 0.64 1.05 11.40
CA VAL A 6 1.30 -0.21 11.76
C VAL A 6 2.60 -0.28 10.96
N CYS A 7 3.74 -0.10 11.66
CA CYS A 7 5.07 -0.06 11.07
C CYS A 7 5.88 -1.29 11.49
N VAL A 8 6.21 -2.14 10.52
CA VAL A 8 6.89 -3.42 10.74
C VAL A 8 8.28 -3.42 10.09
N GLY A 9 9.29 -3.83 10.86
CA GLY A 9 10.67 -3.93 10.41
C GLY A 9 11.39 -5.13 11.01
N ILE A 10 11.83 -6.07 10.17
CA ILE A 10 12.38 -7.36 10.64
C ILE A 10 13.78 -7.56 10.07
N ASN A 11 14.79 -7.51 10.95
CA ASN A 11 16.17 -7.82 10.62
C ASN A 11 16.54 -9.26 10.99
N GLN A 12 16.01 -9.73 12.12
CA GLN A 12 16.31 -11.02 12.72
C GLN A 12 15.12 -11.96 12.59
N PHE A 13 15.40 -13.25 12.48
CA PHE A 13 14.37 -14.28 12.27
C PHE A 13 14.70 -15.49 13.15
N GLU A 14 13.67 -16.10 13.73
CA GLU A 14 13.81 -17.21 14.68
C GLU A 14 14.48 -18.42 14.02
N ASN A 15 14.07 -18.76 12.79
CA ASN A 15 14.49 -19.98 12.10
C ASN A 15 15.29 -19.71 10.82
N LEU A 16 15.89 -18.51 10.66
CA LEU A 16 16.88 -18.26 9.60
C LEU A 16 18.30 -18.10 10.15
N PRO A 17 19.31 -18.61 9.45
CA PRO A 17 20.69 -18.44 9.86
C PRO A 17 21.09 -16.95 9.82
N THR A 18 21.95 -16.54 10.75
CA THR A 18 22.34 -15.13 10.94
C THR A 18 22.97 -14.46 9.72
N HIS A 19 23.56 -15.22 8.80
CA HIS A 19 24.11 -14.67 7.56
C HIS A 19 23.03 -14.23 6.56
N SER A 20 21.80 -14.75 6.71
CA SER A 20 20.63 -14.33 5.94
C SER A 20 19.89 -13.16 6.58
N TRP A 21 20.28 -12.70 7.78
CA TRP A 21 19.64 -11.56 8.42
C TRP A 21 19.87 -10.25 7.64
N LEU A 22 18.93 -9.32 7.81
CA LEU A 22 18.97 -7.97 7.26
C LEU A 22 19.48 -6.97 8.30
N ASN A 23 19.76 -5.74 7.88
CA ASN A 23 20.29 -4.71 8.76
C ASN A 23 19.44 -3.43 8.76
N GLY A 24 18.74 -3.13 7.66
CA GLY A 24 18.02 -1.88 7.47
C GLY A 24 16.52 -1.91 7.79
N CYS A 25 15.90 -3.07 7.98
CA CYS A 25 14.44 -3.15 8.11
C CYS A 25 13.91 -2.48 9.40
N VAL A 26 14.61 -2.67 10.52
CA VAL A 26 14.27 -1.99 11.79
C VAL A 26 14.44 -0.47 11.64
N ASN A 27 15.50 -0.03 10.95
CA ASN A 27 15.75 1.37 10.66
C ASN A 27 14.65 1.97 9.75
N ASP A 28 14.17 1.20 8.77
CA ASP A 28 13.07 1.62 7.88
C ASP A 28 11.79 1.87 8.68
N ALA A 29 11.46 0.98 9.63
CA ALA A 29 10.31 1.17 10.52
C ALA A 29 10.49 2.40 11.42
N ASP A 30 11.67 2.61 11.99
CA ASP A 30 11.98 3.79 12.82
C ASP A 30 11.89 5.11 12.04
N ASP A 31 12.38 5.12 10.80
CA ASP A 31 12.36 6.29 9.94
C ASP A 31 10.93 6.64 9.51
N LEU A 32 10.09 5.64 9.21
CA LEU A 32 8.68 5.85 8.93
C LEU A 32 7.90 6.33 10.15
N VAL A 33 8.11 5.75 11.34
CA VAL A 33 7.52 6.26 12.59
C VAL A 33 7.90 7.72 12.80
N SER A 34 9.17 8.07 12.60
CA SER A 34 9.67 9.44 12.73
C SER A 34 9.06 10.38 11.69
N LEU A 35 8.92 9.93 10.44
CA LEU A 35 8.27 10.70 9.38
C LEU A 35 6.81 11.01 9.74
N LEU A 36 6.05 9.99 10.12
CA LEU A 36 4.63 10.09 10.45
C LEU A 36 4.37 11.04 11.62
N THR A 37 5.14 10.88 12.70
CA THR A 37 4.96 11.65 13.94
C THR A 37 5.41 13.10 13.80
N ARG A 38 6.50 13.36 13.08
CA ARG A 38 7.07 14.71 12.95
C ARG A 38 6.50 15.53 11.81
N HIS A 39 6.04 14.89 10.73
CA HIS A 39 5.66 15.59 9.50
C HIS A 39 4.20 15.37 9.07
N TYR A 40 3.55 14.29 9.54
CA TYR A 40 2.17 13.96 9.14
C TYR A 40 1.16 13.95 10.29
N GLY A 41 1.58 14.39 11.48
CA GLY A 41 0.68 14.68 12.60
C GLY A 41 0.16 13.45 13.36
N PHE A 42 0.79 12.29 13.18
CA PHE A 42 0.49 11.10 13.98
C PHE A 42 1.01 11.30 15.40
N ARG A 43 0.24 10.87 16.41
CA ARG A 43 0.73 10.79 17.79
C ARG A 43 1.45 9.46 18.00
N ASP A 44 2.41 9.41 18.92
CA ASP A 44 3.09 8.16 19.26
C ASP A 44 2.12 7.04 19.67
N SER A 45 1.02 7.40 20.35
CA SER A 45 -0.05 6.46 20.74
C SER A 45 -0.89 5.92 19.57
N GLU A 46 -0.74 6.49 18.38
CA GLU A 46 -1.43 6.08 17.15
C GLU A 46 -0.56 5.22 16.24
N VAL A 47 0.71 4.98 16.63
CA VAL A 47 1.67 4.22 15.85
C VAL A 47 2.03 2.93 16.57
N THR A 48 1.63 1.81 16.01
CA THR A 48 2.08 0.48 16.42
C THR A 48 3.35 0.14 15.68
N ARG A 49 4.46 -0.05 16.40
CA ARG A 49 5.75 -0.43 15.84
C ARG A 49 6.09 -1.86 16.25
N LEU A 50 6.28 -2.76 15.28
CA LEU A 50 6.63 -4.17 15.51
C LEU A 50 7.97 -4.48 14.85
N THR A 51 8.94 -4.96 15.62
CA THR A 51 10.27 -5.27 15.09
C THR A 51 10.85 -6.55 15.64
N ASP A 52 11.62 -7.25 14.79
CA ASP A 52 12.28 -8.52 15.12
C ASP A 52 11.32 -9.46 15.87
N SER A 53 11.70 -9.94 17.07
CA SER A 53 10.88 -10.88 17.87
C SER A 53 9.44 -10.45 18.17
N ALA A 54 9.12 -9.15 18.07
CA ALA A 54 7.76 -8.65 18.25
C ALA A 54 6.91 -8.73 16.96
N ALA A 55 7.53 -8.93 15.80
CA ALA A 55 6.89 -8.95 14.50
C ALA A 55 6.61 -10.40 14.03
N THR A 56 5.88 -11.15 14.86
CA THR A 56 5.34 -12.45 14.46
C THR A 56 4.16 -12.28 13.51
N LYS A 57 3.81 -13.32 12.73
CA LYS A 57 2.60 -13.30 11.88
C LYS A 57 1.38 -12.84 12.66
N SER A 58 1.13 -13.47 13.81
CA SER A 58 -0.03 -13.17 14.66
C SER A 58 -0.04 -11.73 15.17
N ALA A 59 1.11 -11.19 15.57
CA ALA A 59 1.19 -9.81 16.06
C ALA A 59 0.94 -8.78 14.95
N VAL A 60 1.52 -9.01 13.76
CA VAL A 60 1.37 -8.11 12.61
C VAL A 60 -0.06 -8.12 12.10
N LEU A 61 -0.63 -9.30 11.83
CA LEU A 61 -2.00 -9.41 11.35
C LEU A 61 -3.00 -8.93 12.41
N GLY A 62 -2.80 -9.27 13.69
CA GLY A 62 -3.65 -8.79 14.78
C GLY A 62 -3.70 -7.26 14.85
N ALA A 63 -2.55 -6.60 14.81
CA ALA A 63 -2.49 -5.13 14.82
C ALA A 63 -3.16 -4.50 13.58
N LEU A 64 -2.98 -5.11 12.40
CA LEU A 64 -3.56 -4.62 11.16
C LEU A 64 -5.08 -4.85 11.11
N THR A 65 -5.56 -6.02 11.57
CA THR A 65 -6.98 -6.35 11.70
C THR A 65 -7.68 -5.40 12.67
N ASP A 66 -7.09 -5.13 13.84
CA ASP A 66 -7.64 -4.18 14.82
C ASP A 66 -7.73 -2.77 14.23
N ALA A 67 -6.67 -2.32 13.54
CA ALA A 67 -6.66 -1.02 12.88
C ALA A 67 -7.72 -0.93 11.77
N MET A 68 -7.85 -1.97 10.94
CA MET A 68 -8.88 -2.04 9.89
C MET A 68 -10.29 -2.07 10.48
N GLY A 69 -10.51 -2.76 11.61
CA GLY A 69 -11.77 -2.74 12.34
C GLY A 69 -12.20 -1.32 12.74
N ARG A 70 -11.25 -0.51 13.24
CA ARG A 70 -11.48 0.90 13.60
C ARG A 70 -11.67 1.80 12.37
N VAL A 71 -11.07 1.45 11.25
CA VAL A 71 -11.34 2.11 9.96
C VAL A 71 -12.78 1.85 9.51
N ARG A 72 -13.25 0.59 9.59
CA ARG A 72 -14.61 0.20 9.18
C ARG A 72 -15.71 0.85 10.03
N THR A 73 -15.46 1.07 11.32
CA THR A 73 -16.41 1.79 12.20
C THR A 73 -16.39 3.31 11.99
N GLY A 74 -15.49 3.83 11.16
CA GLY A 74 -15.30 5.26 10.92
C GLY A 74 -14.55 5.98 12.06
N GLU A 75 -14.03 5.24 13.05
CA GLU A 75 -13.20 5.81 14.11
C GLU A 75 -11.86 6.30 13.55
N VAL A 76 -11.32 5.65 12.52
CA VAL A 76 -10.05 5.97 11.86
C VAL A 76 -10.32 6.29 10.39
N SER A 77 -9.80 7.43 9.93
CA SER A 77 -9.97 7.90 8.56
C SER A 77 -8.71 7.75 7.68
N HIS A 78 -7.55 7.54 8.31
CA HIS A 78 -6.29 7.31 7.62
C HIS A 78 -5.50 6.20 8.31
N LEU A 79 -5.24 5.12 7.59
CA LEU A 79 -4.40 4.02 8.04
C LEU A 79 -3.13 3.99 7.19
N VAL A 80 -1.98 3.86 7.84
CA VAL A 80 -0.70 3.59 7.18
C VAL A 80 -0.23 2.20 7.59
N PHE A 81 0.06 1.35 6.62
CA PHE A 81 0.70 0.06 6.86
C PHE A 81 2.04 0.03 6.14
N SER A 82 3.13 -0.21 6.87
CA SER A 82 4.45 -0.39 6.28
C SER A 82 5.08 -1.68 6.73
N PHE A 83 5.64 -2.43 5.78
CA PHE A 83 6.28 -3.71 6.06
C PHE A 83 7.63 -3.80 5.37
N SER A 84 8.69 -3.97 6.16
CA SER A 84 10.06 -4.15 5.69
C SER A 84 10.65 -5.44 6.26
N SER A 85 10.98 -6.38 5.38
CA SER A 85 11.50 -7.71 5.71
C SER A 85 11.99 -8.40 4.43
N HIS A 86 12.29 -9.69 4.52
CA HIS A 86 12.30 -10.56 3.36
C HIS A 86 10.88 -10.82 2.82
N GLY A 87 10.77 -11.07 1.53
CA GLY A 87 9.68 -11.89 0.99
C GLY A 87 10.18 -13.25 0.52
N THR A 88 9.24 -14.13 0.21
CA THR A 88 9.45 -15.50 -0.26
C THR A 88 8.26 -15.95 -1.11
N GLN A 89 8.22 -17.22 -1.50
CA GLN A 89 7.13 -17.84 -2.24
C GLN A 89 6.67 -19.09 -1.48
N VAL A 90 5.37 -19.36 -1.49
CA VAL A 90 4.76 -20.59 -0.99
C VAL A 90 3.94 -21.24 -2.09
N PRO A 91 3.72 -22.57 -2.09
CA PRO A 91 2.79 -23.18 -3.03
C PRO A 91 1.37 -22.65 -2.82
N ASP A 92 0.68 -22.35 -3.92
CA ASP A 92 -0.74 -22.00 -3.92
C ASP A 92 -1.58 -23.22 -3.48
N GLU A 93 -2.43 -23.04 -2.46
CA GLU A 93 -3.34 -24.07 -1.95
C GLU A 93 -4.80 -23.90 -2.42
N ASN A 94 -5.16 -22.76 -3.01
CA ASN A 94 -6.54 -22.42 -3.38
C ASN A 94 -6.80 -22.51 -4.90
N ALA A 95 -5.74 -22.66 -5.72
CA ALA A 95 -5.78 -22.78 -7.18
C ALA A 95 -6.45 -21.59 -7.88
N ASP A 96 -6.44 -20.42 -7.25
CA ASP A 96 -6.91 -19.18 -7.83
C ASP A 96 -5.83 -18.54 -8.75
N GLU A 97 -4.59 -19.04 -8.69
CA GLU A 97 -3.49 -18.63 -9.55
C GLU A 97 -3.32 -19.56 -10.77
N SER A 98 -2.94 -18.98 -11.91
CA SER A 98 -2.65 -19.76 -13.11
C SER A 98 -1.33 -20.54 -13.03
N ASP A 99 -0.56 -20.31 -11.96
CA ASP A 99 0.85 -20.65 -11.91
C ASP A 99 1.34 -21.25 -10.58
N SER A 100 0.45 -21.43 -9.61
CA SER A 100 0.62 -22.33 -8.47
C SER A 100 1.62 -21.89 -7.36
N VAL A 101 1.96 -20.59 -7.20
CA VAL A 101 2.74 -20.08 -6.04
C VAL A 101 2.37 -18.67 -5.56
N ASP A 102 1.98 -18.55 -4.30
CA ASP A 102 1.67 -17.25 -3.68
C ASP A 102 2.93 -16.48 -3.25
N GLU A 103 2.87 -15.15 -3.37
CA GLU A 103 3.85 -14.24 -2.80
C GLU A 103 3.65 -14.13 -1.28
N ALA A 104 4.72 -14.33 -0.50
CA ALA A 104 4.62 -14.29 0.95
C ALA A 104 5.62 -13.31 1.59
N PHE A 105 5.21 -12.72 2.71
CA PHE A 105 5.99 -11.79 3.53
C PHE A 105 6.55 -12.55 4.74
N VAL A 106 7.88 -12.53 4.89
CA VAL A 106 8.55 -13.28 5.94
C VAL A 106 8.43 -12.55 7.27
N THR A 107 7.85 -13.22 8.27
CA THR A 107 7.72 -12.71 9.64
C THR A 107 8.79 -13.32 10.56
N TYR A 108 8.91 -12.83 11.79
CA TYR A 108 9.96 -13.29 12.70
C TYR A 108 9.92 -14.80 12.98
N ASP A 109 8.72 -15.34 13.21
CA ASP A 109 8.45 -16.73 13.59
C ASP A 109 8.34 -17.67 12.39
N MET A 110 8.81 -17.23 11.22
CA MET A 110 8.84 -18.02 9.99
C MET A 110 9.49 -19.38 10.26
N ARG A 111 8.92 -20.46 9.72
CA ARG A 111 9.42 -21.82 9.92
C ARG A 111 9.10 -22.71 8.73
N GLN A 112 9.87 -23.79 8.61
CA GLN A 112 9.65 -24.81 7.59
C GLN A 112 8.60 -25.83 8.05
N SER A 113 7.74 -26.27 7.13
CA SER A 113 6.83 -27.41 7.28
C SER A 113 6.96 -28.34 6.08
N GLY A 114 7.50 -29.54 6.29
CA GLY A 114 7.81 -30.47 5.21
C GLY A 114 8.81 -29.87 4.21
N ASP A 115 8.46 -29.85 2.93
CA ASP A 115 9.32 -29.31 1.86
C ASP A 115 9.20 -27.79 1.67
N ASN A 116 8.21 -27.14 2.31
CA ASN A 116 7.87 -25.73 2.09
C ASN A 116 7.98 -24.91 3.39
N TRP A 117 7.79 -23.59 3.26
CA TRP A 117 7.53 -22.77 4.44
C TRP A 117 6.13 -23.09 5.00
N ASP A 118 5.96 -22.97 6.32
CA ASP A 118 4.65 -23.06 6.98
C ASP A 118 3.86 -21.77 6.72
N PRO A 119 2.75 -21.80 5.97
CA PRO A 119 1.94 -20.61 5.71
C PRO A 119 1.42 -19.97 6.99
N ALA A 120 1.26 -20.71 8.09
CA ALA A 120 0.88 -20.16 9.40
C ALA A 120 1.97 -19.32 10.07
N SER A 121 3.15 -19.19 9.46
CA SER A 121 4.30 -18.42 9.94
C SER A 121 4.76 -17.31 8.96
N LEU A 122 4.04 -17.16 7.85
CA LEU A 122 4.26 -16.14 6.84
C LEU A 122 2.95 -15.38 6.66
N ILE A 123 2.99 -14.12 6.24
CA ILE A 123 1.78 -13.45 5.77
C ILE A 123 1.72 -13.70 4.26
N VAL A 124 0.69 -14.38 3.78
CA VAL A 124 0.47 -14.54 2.34
C VAL A 124 -0.22 -13.27 1.82
N ASP A 125 0.03 -12.91 0.56
CA ASP A 125 -0.56 -11.72 -0.05
C ASP A 125 -2.10 -11.74 -0.05
N ASP A 126 -2.72 -12.92 -0.20
CA ASP A 126 -4.17 -13.13 -0.03
C ASP A 126 -4.69 -12.68 1.35
N GLU A 127 -3.94 -12.91 2.43
CA GLU A 127 -4.37 -12.46 3.77
C GLU A 127 -4.38 -10.93 3.90
N LEU A 128 -3.42 -10.25 3.26
CA LEU A 128 -3.41 -8.79 3.17
C LEU A 128 -4.51 -8.31 2.22
N HIS A 129 -4.74 -9.04 1.13
CA HIS A 129 -5.77 -8.77 0.16
C HIS A 129 -7.15 -8.72 0.81
N ASP A 130 -7.51 -9.79 1.52
CA ASP A 130 -8.78 -9.91 2.23
C ASP A 130 -8.98 -8.77 3.24
N LEU A 131 -7.92 -8.41 3.98
CA LEU A 131 -7.99 -7.27 4.90
C LEU A 131 -8.18 -5.94 4.17
N PHE A 132 -7.50 -5.71 3.05
CA PHE A 132 -7.60 -4.46 2.30
C PHE A 132 -8.92 -4.34 1.54
N ALA A 133 -9.54 -5.46 1.15
CA ALA A 133 -10.86 -5.50 0.53
C ALA A 133 -11.98 -5.00 1.47
N LEU A 134 -11.72 -4.90 2.79
CA LEU A 134 -12.66 -4.34 3.76
C LEU A 134 -12.64 -2.81 3.86
N LEU A 135 -11.75 -2.14 3.13
CA LEU A 135 -11.53 -0.69 3.23
C LEU A 135 -12.76 0.10 2.71
N PRO A 136 -13.40 0.96 3.52
CA PRO A 136 -14.47 1.83 3.05
C PRO A 136 -13.93 3.01 2.21
N GLU A 137 -14.69 3.49 1.24
CA GLU A 137 -14.33 4.68 0.41
C GLU A 137 -14.12 5.97 1.23
N SER A 138 -14.69 6.04 2.44
CA SER A 138 -14.50 7.16 3.35
C SER A 138 -13.11 7.23 4.00
N ALA A 139 -12.31 6.17 3.89
CA ALA A 139 -11.00 6.07 4.51
C ALA A 139 -9.87 5.98 3.49
N LEU A 140 -8.68 6.40 3.91
CA LEU A 140 -7.43 6.26 3.16
C LEU A 140 -6.59 5.15 3.80
N LEU A 141 -6.11 4.22 2.98
CA LEU A 141 -5.06 3.27 3.36
C LEU A 141 -3.83 3.51 2.48
N ASP A 142 -2.74 3.97 3.07
CA ASP A 142 -1.43 4.01 2.41
C ASP A 142 -0.61 2.78 2.83
N VAL A 143 -0.18 1.98 1.86
CA VAL A 143 0.61 0.76 2.05
C VAL A 143 2.01 0.95 1.50
N ILE A 144 3.04 0.57 2.26
CA ILE A 144 4.45 0.68 1.89
C ILE A 144 5.13 -0.67 2.12
N LEU A 145 5.47 -1.36 1.03
CA LEU A 145 6.09 -2.69 1.08
C LEU A 145 7.54 -2.60 0.58
N ASP A 146 8.50 -2.79 1.49
CA ASP A 146 9.93 -2.90 1.17
C ASP A 146 10.42 -4.33 1.34
N THR A 147 9.91 -5.19 0.46
CA THR A 147 10.12 -6.64 0.37
C THR A 147 10.34 -7.07 -1.09
N CYS A 148 10.85 -8.29 -1.32
CA CYS A 148 10.88 -8.90 -2.66
C CYS A 148 10.20 -10.25 -2.62
N HIS A 149 9.45 -10.60 -3.65
CA HIS A 149 8.66 -11.83 -3.65
C HIS A 149 9.07 -12.86 -4.68
N SER A 150 9.77 -12.49 -5.75
CA SER A 150 9.72 -13.34 -6.93
C SER A 150 10.93 -14.22 -7.22
N GLY A 151 12.04 -14.13 -6.48
CA GLY A 151 13.25 -14.96 -6.66
C GLY A 151 13.99 -14.83 -8.03
N THR A 152 13.27 -14.58 -9.12
CA THR A 152 13.71 -14.38 -10.49
C THR A 152 14.63 -13.17 -10.62
N GLY A 153 14.44 -12.17 -9.75
CA GLY A 153 15.30 -11.00 -9.62
C GLY A 153 16.69 -11.28 -9.04
N LEU A 154 16.93 -12.45 -8.41
CA LEU A 154 18.24 -12.81 -7.86
C LEU A 154 19.33 -12.83 -8.95
N ARG A 155 18.95 -13.12 -10.21
CA ARG A 155 19.85 -13.10 -11.37
C ARG A 155 20.27 -11.68 -11.79
N ALA A 156 19.51 -10.66 -11.37
CA ALA A 156 19.77 -9.25 -11.62
C ALA A 156 20.29 -8.51 -10.36
N ILE A 157 20.76 -9.25 -9.35
CA ILE A 157 21.37 -8.66 -8.16
C ILE A 157 22.68 -7.96 -8.54
N ASP A 158 22.76 -6.69 -8.19
CA ASP A 158 24.03 -6.00 -8.05
C ASP A 158 24.80 -6.64 -6.88
N LEU A 159 25.78 -7.49 -7.19
CA LEU A 159 26.65 -8.20 -6.23
C LEU A 159 27.60 -7.26 -5.45
N LEU A 160 27.17 -6.04 -5.16
CA LEU A 160 27.93 -5.09 -4.35
C LEU A 160 27.89 -5.52 -2.88
N PRO A 161 29.04 -5.62 -2.18
CA PRO A 161 29.10 -6.09 -0.79
C PRO A 161 28.25 -5.28 0.20
N SER A 162 27.90 -4.04 -0.15
CA SER A 162 27.08 -3.14 0.67
C SER A 162 25.57 -3.34 0.48
N ARG A 163 25.14 -4.31 -0.34
CA ARG A 163 23.73 -4.59 -0.65
C ARG A 163 23.40 -6.05 -0.36
N ARG A 164 22.26 -6.30 0.26
CA ARG A 164 21.71 -7.64 0.47
C ARG A 164 20.30 -7.73 -0.14
N PRO A 165 19.97 -8.82 -0.84
CA PRO A 165 18.63 -9.01 -1.35
C PRO A 165 17.63 -9.25 -0.21
N ARG A 166 16.45 -8.64 -0.29
CA ARG A 166 15.34 -8.86 0.64
C ARG A 166 14.45 -10.03 0.21
N PHE A 167 15.08 -11.16 -0.11
CA PHE A 167 14.40 -12.39 -0.53
C PHE A 167 14.99 -13.61 0.17
N VAL A 168 14.14 -14.54 0.59
CA VAL A 168 14.52 -15.86 1.09
C VAL A 168 13.93 -16.89 0.14
N PRO A 169 14.74 -17.79 -0.46
CA PRO A 169 14.20 -18.84 -1.32
C PRO A 169 13.37 -19.85 -0.53
N PRO A 170 12.50 -20.64 -1.19
CA PRO A 170 11.89 -21.82 -0.56
C PRO A 170 12.92 -22.73 0.15
N PRO A 171 12.54 -23.43 1.22
CA PRO A 171 13.51 -24.03 2.16
C PRO A 171 14.18 -25.30 1.62
N THR A 172 13.64 -25.92 0.58
CA THR A 172 14.19 -27.14 -0.04
C THR A 172 14.44 -26.96 -1.54
N PRO A 173 15.42 -27.66 -2.13
CA PRO A 173 15.68 -27.59 -3.57
C PRO A 173 14.45 -27.95 -4.43
N ILE A 174 13.62 -28.89 -3.97
CA ILE A 174 12.39 -29.29 -4.66
C ILE A 174 11.37 -28.14 -4.66
N ALA A 175 11.22 -27.45 -3.53
CA ALA A 175 10.33 -26.28 -3.45
C ALA A 175 10.86 -25.10 -4.28
N VAL A 176 12.19 -24.91 -4.35
CA VAL A 176 12.80 -23.91 -5.25
C VAL A 176 12.49 -24.23 -6.71
N GLU A 177 12.69 -25.47 -7.14
CA GLU A 177 12.42 -25.90 -8.53
C GLU A 177 10.94 -25.71 -8.90
N ARG A 178 10.02 -26.02 -7.98
CA ARG A 178 8.59 -25.78 -8.15
C ARG A 178 8.27 -24.30 -8.29
N ALA A 179 8.84 -23.46 -7.42
CA ALA A 179 8.62 -22.01 -7.46
C ALA A 179 9.21 -21.34 -8.71
N GLU A 180 10.35 -21.83 -9.22
CA GLU A 180 10.93 -21.34 -10.48
C GLU A 180 10.12 -21.76 -11.72
N ALA A 181 9.39 -22.87 -11.65
CA ALA A 181 8.51 -23.34 -12.73
C ALA A 181 7.15 -22.60 -12.75
N ALA A 182 6.78 -22.01 -11.62
CA ALA A 182 5.60 -21.16 -11.45
C ALA A 182 5.87 -19.73 -11.98
N ASN A 183 4.81 -18.94 -12.18
CA ASN A 183 4.78 -17.73 -12.99
C ASN A 183 3.99 -16.64 -12.25
N SER A 184 4.57 -16.19 -11.12
CA SER A 184 3.85 -15.54 -10.01
C SER A 184 2.95 -14.37 -10.39
N ARG A 185 1.89 -14.15 -9.60
CA ARG A 185 1.12 -12.89 -9.59
C ARG A 185 2.02 -11.67 -9.38
N SER A 186 1.47 -10.50 -9.73
CA SER A 186 2.15 -9.23 -9.50
C SER A 186 1.40 -8.43 -8.44
N PHE A 187 2.08 -7.51 -7.74
CA PHE A 187 1.47 -6.53 -6.81
C PHE A 187 0.19 -5.82 -7.32
N ARG A 188 -0.08 -5.83 -8.63
CA ARG A 188 -1.37 -5.36 -9.19
C ARG A 188 -2.56 -6.17 -8.71
N ASP A 189 -2.41 -7.46 -8.48
CA ASP A 189 -3.51 -8.36 -8.15
C ASP A 189 -3.99 -8.12 -6.71
N LEU A 190 -3.07 -7.80 -5.77
CA LEU A 190 -3.37 -7.33 -4.41
C LEU A 190 -4.33 -6.11 -4.38
N VAL A 191 -4.30 -5.26 -5.41
CA VAL A 191 -5.18 -4.08 -5.52
C VAL A 191 -6.39 -4.32 -6.45
N ARG A 192 -6.30 -5.24 -7.43
CA ARG A 192 -7.33 -5.45 -8.46
C ARG A 192 -8.46 -6.37 -7.97
N ALA A 193 -8.17 -7.48 -7.29
CA ALA A 193 -9.22 -8.42 -6.90
C ALA A 193 -10.11 -7.96 -5.73
N ALA A 194 -9.70 -6.91 -4.99
CA ALA A 194 -10.50 -6.21 -4.00
C ALA A 194 -11.72 -5.51 -4.65
N THR A 195 -11.83 -5.59 -5.98
CA THR A 195 -12.91 -5.04 -6.79
C THR A 195 -13.75 -6.11 -7.48
N ASP A 196 -13.41 -7.41 -7.38
CA ASP A 196 -13.92 -8.46 -8.28
C ASP A 196 -14.38 -9.77 -7.59
N THR A 197 -14.23 -9.93 -6.27
CA THR A 197 -14.77 -11.13 -5.57
C THR A 197 -16.28 -10.96 -5.33
N GLY A 198 -17.09 -11.80 -5.97
CA GLY A 198 -18.54 -11.64 -6.18
C GLY A 198 -19.48 -11.79 -4.97
N ASP A 199 -19.05 -11.48 -3.75
CA ASP A 199 -19.94 -11.35 -2.59
C ASP A 199 -19.95 -9.89 -2.10
N GLU A 200 -20.74 -9.06 -2.79
CA GLU A 200 -20.85 -7.60 -2.58
C GLU A 200 -21.31 -7.21 -1.16
N SER A 201 -21.70 -8.17 -0.32
CA SER A 201 -22.36 -7.90 0.96
C SER A 201 -21.40 -7.58 2.12
N GLU A 202 -20.11 -7.93 2.04
CA GLU A 202 -19.11 -7.67 3.10
C GLU A 202 -17.90 -6.82 2.68
N GLN A 203 -17.76 -6.49 1.39
CA GLN A 203 -16.63 -5.71 0.85
C GLN A 203 -16.78 -4.20 1.03
N GLY A 204 -15.64 -3.55 1.25
CA GLY A 204 -15.53 -2.10 1.22
C GLY A 204 -15.36 -1.58 -0.20
N SER A 205 -15.87 -0.38 -0.48
CA SER A 205 -15.76 0.28 -1.80
C SER A 205 -14.47 1.11 -1.98
N GLY A 206 -13.58 1.13 -0.98
CA GLY A 206 -12.35 1.90 -1.00
C GLY A 206 -11.21 1.18 -1.73
N HIS A 207 -10.19 1.94 -2.12
CA HIS A 207 -8.96 1.37 -2.70
C HIS A 207 -7.74 1.85 -1.92
N PRO A 208 -6.77 0.97 -1.64
CA PRO A 208 -5.50 1.39 -1.05
C PRO A 208 -4.64 2.17 -2.06
N ALA A 209 -3.71 2.96 -1.54
CA ALA A 209 -2.56 3.46 -2.27
C ALA A 209 -1.31 2.70 -1.83
N LEU A 210 -0.81 1.81 -2.67
CA LEU A 210 0.27 0.89 -2.36
C LEU A 210 1.53 1.25 -3.13
N PHE A 211 2.62 1.48 -2.40
CA PHE A 211 3.97 1.48 -2.96
C PHE A 211 4.68 0.16 -2.66
N ALA A 212 5.30 -0.42 -3.69
CA ALA A 212 6.15 -1.60 -3.57
C ALA A 212 7.58 -1.27 -4.02
N ALA A 213 8.57 -1.84 -3.34
CA ALA A 213 9.99 -1.54 -3.58
C ALA A 213 10.52 -1.97 -4.95
N CYS A 214 9.95 -3.03 -5.53
CA CYS A 214 10.40 -3.57 -6.79
C CYS A 214 9.25 -4.17 -7.61
N ARG A 215 9.51 -4.44 -8.89
CA ARG A 215 8.61 -5.25 -9.73
C ARG A 215 8.74 -6.72 -9.33
N SER A 216 7.74 -7.53 -9.67
CA SER A 216 7.75 -8.99 -9.50
C SER A 216 8.82 -9.73 -10.33
N SER A 217 9.74 -9.04 -11.02
CA SER A 217 10.91 -9.67 -11.68
C SER A 217 12.24 -9.13 -11.15
N GLN A 218 12.20 -8.40 -10.04
CA GLN A 218 13.33 -7.68 -9.47
C GLN A 218 13.43 -7.94 -7.97
N THR A 219 14.55 -7.52 -7.39
CA THR A 219 14.84 -7.72 -5.97
C THR A 219 15.11 -6.38 -5.31
N ALA A 220 14.33 -6.06 -4.28
CA ALA A 220 14.60 -4.98 -3.34
C ALA A 220 15.88 -5.24 -2.52
N ALA A 221 16.62 -4.17 -2.22
CA ALA A 221 17.91 -4.24 -1.57
C ALA A 221 17.89 -3.59 -0.18
N ASP A 222 18.44 -4.32 0.79
CA ASP A 222 18.93 -3.77 2.04
C ASP A 222 20.34 -3.20 1.83
N ALA A 223 20.51 -1.89 2.01
CA ALA A 223 21.72 -1.17 1.59
C ALA A 223 22.24 -0.20 2.65
N SER A 224 23.56 0.04 2.65
CA SER A 224 24.19 1.02 3.51
C SER A 224 24.27 2.40 2.84
N PHE A 225 23.68 3.42 3.49
CA PHE A 225 23.76 4.82 3.13
C PHE A 225 24.53 5.58 4.22
N GLY A 226 25.75 6.04 3.91
CA GLY A 226 26.58 6.76 4.88
C GLY A 226 26.93 5.96 6.14
N GLY A 227 26.99 4.63 6.05
CA GLY A 227 27.29 3.73 7.18
C GLY A 227 26.07 3.29 7.99
N ARG A 228 24.85 3.75 7.64
CA ARG A 228 23.59 3.27 8.22
C ARG A 228 22.82 2.45 7.20
N TYR A 229 22.34 1.28 7.60
CA TYR A 229 21.53 0.42 6.73
C TYR A 229 20.07 0.87 6.65
N SER A 230 19.49 0.75 5.46
CA SER A 230 18.07 0.99 5.16
C SER A 230 17.70 0.28 3.87
N GLY A 231 16.41 0.03 3.66
CA GLY A 231 15.88 -0.41 2.38
C GLY A 231 16.10 0.66 1.34
N ALA A 232 16.66 0.30 0.19
CA ALA A 232 16.94 1.29 -0.85
C ALA A 232 15.66 2.00 -1.30
N PHE A 233 14.51 1.31 -1.29
CA PHE A 233 13.24 1.93 -1.62
C PHE A 233 12.76 2.87 -0.49
N THR A 234 12.67 2.39 0.75
CA THR A 234 12.25 3.22 1.89
C THR A 234 13.15 4.44 2.07
N HIS A 235 14.47 4.29 1.93
CA HIS A 235 15.42 5.40 1.99
C HIS A 235 15.03 6.55 1.03
N PHE A 236 14.88 6.25 -0.27
CA PHE A 236 14.54 7.28 -1.26
C PHE A 236 13.08 7.74 -1.15
N LEU A 237 12.16 6.89 -0.71
CA LEU A 237 10.77 7.27 -0.45
C LEU A 237 10.71 8.37 0.61
N ILE A 238 11.39 8.16 1.75
CA ILE A 238 11.42 9.12 2.85
C ILE A 238 12.10 10.42 2.42
N GLN A 239 13.21 10.35 1.67
CA GLN A 239 13.86 11.55 1.12
C GLN A 239 12.91 12.36 0.22
N ALA A 240 12.16 11.69 -0.66
CA ALA A 240 11.20 12.37 -1.54
C ALA A 240 10.06 13.04 -0.74
N LEU A 241 9.52 12.35 0.28
CA LEU A 241 8.45 12.87 1.13
C LEU A 241 8.92 14.06 1.99
N LEU A 242 10.15 14.03 2.50
CA LEU A 242 10.74 15.13 3.27
C LEU A 242 11.11 16.33 2.40
N ALA A 243 11.57 16.10 1.17
CA ALA A 243 11.99 17.17 0.27
C ALA A 243 10.82 18.07 -0.15
N ASN A 244 9.65 17.48 -0.41
CA ASN A 244 8.45 18.22 -0.72
C ASN A 244 7.18 17.42 -0.34
N PRO A 245 6.48 17.79 0.75
CA PRO A 245 5.31 17.05 1.21
C PRO A 245 4.08 17.19 0.29
N TYR A 246 4.13 18.10 -0.69
CA TYR A 246 3.04 18.34 -1.65
C TYR A 246 3.22 17.54 -2.96
N LEU A 247 4.27 16.71 -3.08
CA LEU A 247 4.43 15.86 -4.25
C LEU A 247 3.29 14.86 -4.34
N THR A 248 2.78 14.69 -5.56
CA THR A 248 1.80 13.65 -5.85
C THR A 248 2.43 12.27 -5.65
N ARG A 249 1.62 11.24 -5.35
CA ARG A 249 2.13 9.86 -5.25
C ARG A 249 2.88 9.44 -6.53
N ALA A 250 2.43 9.87 -7.70
CA ALA A 250 3.12 9.63 -8.97
C ALA A 250 4.47 10.34 -9.08
N ASP A 251 4.56 11.60 -8.60
CA ASP A 251 5.83 12.34 -8.62
C ASP A 251 6.83 11.77 -7.61
N ILE A 252 6.35 11.33 -6.44
CA ILE A 252 7.16 10.60 -5.45
C ILE A 252 7.74 9.33 -6.10
N LEU A 253 6.92 8.51 -6.75
CA LEU A 253 7.39 7.31 -7.45
C LEU A 253 8.45 7.64 -8.51
N LYS A 254 8.25 8.72 -9.26
CA LYS A 254 9.19 9.18 -10.28
C LYS A 254 10.52 9.58 -9.65
N GLN A 255 10.50 10.33 -8.56
CA GLN A 255 11.70 10.76 -7.84
C GLN A 255 12.45 9.55 -7.27
N VAL A 256 11.76 8.67 -6.54
CA VAL A 256 12.33 7.41 -6.00
C VAL A 256 13.02 6.60 -7.09
N ASN A 257 12.36 6.40 -8.23
CA ASN A 257 12.96 5.66 -9.34
C ASN A 257 14.10 6.42 -10.05
N THR A 258 14.16 7.74 -9.93
CA THR A 258 15.30 8.54 -10.43
C THR A 258 16.51 8.34 -9.53
N ASP A 259 16.32 8.38 -8.21
CA ASP A 259 17.39 8.23 -7.23
C ASP A 259 17.92 6.78 -7.18
N LEU A 260 17.03 5.79 -7.25
CA LEU A 260 17.41 4.38 -7.43
C LEU A 260 18.29 4.17 -8.67
N ARG A 261 18.02 4.87 -9.78
CA ARG A 261 18.85 4.79 -10.99
C ARG A 261 20.18 5.50 -10.81
N ALA A 262 20.18 6.68 -10.19
CA ALA A 262 21.39 7.47 -9.94
C ALA A 262 22.39 6.67 -9.09
N GLU A 263 21.88 5.98 -8.07
CA GLU A 263 22.66 5.09 -7.20
C GLU A 263 22.81 3.67 -7.77
N LYS A 264 22.46 3.45 -9.05
CA LYS A 264 22.67 2.19 -9.77
C LYS A 264 22.05 0.97 -9.07
N PHE A 265 20.86 1.10 -8.50
CA PHE A 265 20.06 -0.07 -8.11
C PHE A 265 19.31 -0.61 -9.33
N THR A 266 19.16 -1.93 -9.42
CA THR A 266 18.34 -2.57 -10.47
C THR A 266 16.85 -2.49 -10.19
N GLN A 267 16.44 -2.48 -8.92
CA GLN A 267 15.03 -2.41 -8.49
C GLN A 267 14.32 -1.14 -8.99
N ARG A 268 13.05 -1.27 -9.36
CA ARG A 268 12.17 -0.16 -9.71
C ARG A 268 10.89 -0.25 -8.90
N ALA A 269 10.67 0.77 -8.08
CA ALA A 269 9.47 0.87 -7.27
C ALA A 269 8.21 0.93 -8.15
N GLN A 270 7.11 0.42 -7.61
CA GLN A 270 5.78 0.45 -8.21
C GLN A 270 4.81 1.24 -7.33
N LEU A 271 3.74 1.74 -7.97
CA LEU A 271 2.62 2.41 -7.30
C LEU A 271 1.32 1.88 -7.87
N GLU A 272 0.50 1.29 -7.02
CA GLU A 272 -0.86 0.88 -7.32
C GLU A 272 -1.85 1.69 -6.51
N ALA A 273 -2.77 2.33 -7.21
CA ALA A 273 -3.82 3.21 -6.69
C ALA A 273 -4.75 3.59 -7.85
N PRO A 274 -5.99 4.04 -7.59
CA PRO A 274 -6.82 4.66 -8.62
C PRO A 274 -6.11 5.84 -9.29
N ALA A 275 -6.42 6.11 -10.56
CA ALA A 275 -5.79 7.18 -11.33
C ALA A 275 -5.91 8.57 -10.65
N ALA A 276 -7.04 8.84 -9.98
CA ALA A 276 -7.21 10.04 -9.16
C ALA A 276 -6.26 10.04 -7.96
N GLY A 277 -6.13 8.92 -7.24
CA GLY A 277 -5.24 8.77 -6.10
C GLY A 277 -3.76 8.96 -6.42
N LYS A 278 -3.30 8.50 -7.61
CA LYS A 278 -1.91 8.71 -8.07
C LYS A 278 -1.56 10.20 -8.23
N ARG A 279 -2.55 11.07 -8.48
CA ARG A 279 -2.37 12.53 -8.66
C ARG A 279 -2.55 13.35 -7.38
N MET A 280 -2.89 12.71 -6.26
CA MET A 280 -3.02 13.38 -4.97
C MET A 280 -1.68 13.36 -4.21
N PRO A 281 -1.40 14.38 -3.38
CA PRO A 281 -0.29 14.32 -2.43
C PRO A 281 -0.38 13.09 -1.53
N TRP A 282 0.76 12.58 -1.08
CA TRP A 282 0.78 11.46 -0.12
C TRP A 282 0.09 11.85 1.19
N GLY A 283 -0.64 10.90 1.81
CA GLY A 283 -1.48 11.16 2.98
C GLY A 283 -2.76 11.95 2.70
N SER A 284 -3.01 12.38 1.47
CA SER A 284 -4.28 13.00 1.08
C SER A 284 -5.27 11.94 0.57
N PRO A 285 -6.56 11.99 0.98
CA PRO A 285 -7.61 11.14 0.45
C PRO A 285 -7.75 11.29 -1.07
N PHE A 286 -8.33 10.28 -1.71
CA PHE A 286 -8.68 10.38 -3.11
C PHE A 286 -9.81 11.42 -3.22
N ALA A 287 -9.64 12.40 -4.11
CA ALA A 287 -10.67 13.41 -4.31
C ALA A 287 -12.01 12.71 -4.56
N ARG A 288 -13.00 12.95 -3.68
CA ARG A 288 -14.37 12.49 -3.93
C ARG A 288 -14.74 12.96 -5.33
N ALA A 289 -15.21 12.05 -6.18
CA ALA A 289 -16.01 12.48 -7.32
C ALA A 289 -17.14 13.31 -6.71
N ALA A 290 -17.15 14.61 -6.95
CA ALA A 290 -18.16 15.48 -6.37
C ALA A 290 -19.52 14.88 -6.75
N ALA A 291 -20.27 14.43 -5.74
CA ALA A 291 -21.66 14.07 -5.94
C ALA A 291 -22.31 15.28 -6.59
N GLN A 292 -22.68 15.16 -7.87
CA GLN A 292 -23.51 16.15 -8.52
C GLN A 292 -24.79 16.19 -7.70
N GLU A 293 -24.99 17.29 -6.98
CA GLU A 293 -26.29 17.59 -6.40
C GLU A 293 -27.32 17.45 -7.52
N PRO A 294 -28.41 16.68 -7.33
CA PRO A 294 -29.43 16.58 -8.35
C PRO A 294 -29.95 17.98 -8.61
N ALA A 295 -29.78 18.44 -9.85
CA ALA A 295 -30.21 19.75 -10.30
C ALA A 295 -31.62 20.03 -9.80
N GLY A 296 -31.74 21.05 -8.94
CA GLY A 296 -32.99 21.49 -8.38
C GLY A 296 -34.05 21.60 -9.47
N ARG A 297 -35.13 20.86 -9.27
CA ARG A 297 -36.33 20.86 -10.10
C ARG A 297 -36.89 22.29 -10.06
N ASN A 298 -36.58 23.10 -11.07
CA ASN A 298 -37.18 24.42 -11.24
C ASN A 298 -38.69 24.25 -11.39
N GLY A 299 -39.43 24.57 -10.33
CA GLY A 299 -40.86 24.78 -10.38
C GLY A 299 -41.15 25.94 -11.32
N ARG A 300 -41.69 25.62 -12.50
CA ARG A 300 -42.38 26.61 -13.33
C ARG A 300 -43.66 27.00 -12.62
N GLU A 301 -43.64 28.16 -11.96
CA GLU A 301 -44.85 28.93 -11.70
C GLU A 301 -45.37 29.43 -13.06
N SER A 302 -46.52 28.90 -13.47
CA SER A 302 -47.31 29.40 -14.60
C SER A 302 -48.03 30.68 -14.17
N GLY A 303 -47.38 31.83 -14.37
CA GLY A 303 -48.02 33.14 -14.32
C GLY A 303 -48.91 33.33 -15.55
N GLY A 304 -50.21 33.49 -15.32
CA GLY A 304 -51.23 33.68 -16.34
C GLY A 304 -51.04 34.99 -17.11
N SER A 305 -51.21 34.88 -18.43
CA SER A 305 -51.37 35.99 -19.36
C SER A 305 -52.82 36.45 -19.36
N ASP A 306 -53.08 37.71 -18.98
CA ASP A 306 -54.25 38.45 -19.41
C ASP A 306 -53.95 39.96 -19.34
N ALA A 307 -53.67 40.56 -20.50
CA ALA A 307 -53.64 42.00 -20.68
C ALA A 307 -54.29 42.33 -22.04
N ALA A 308 -55.59 42.57 -21.98
CA ALA A 308 -56.38 43.15 -23.06
C ALA A 308 -57.11 44.38 -22.50
N GLY A 309 -57.22 45.44 -23.32
CA GLY A 309 -58.28 46.44 -23.13
C GLY A 309 -57.79 47.87 -23.04
N ALA A 310 -57.82 48.54 -24.19
CA ALA A 310 -57.68 49.97 -24.38
C ALA A 310 -58.63 50.81 -23.51
N GLN A 311 -58.16 51.99 -23.07
CA GLN A 311 -59.03 53.11 -22.73
C GLN A 311 -58.59 54.37 -23.50
N THR A 312 -59.42 54.71 -24.48
CA THR A 312 -59.49 56.01 -25.14
C THR A 312 -60.28 56.95 -24.21
N GLN A 313 -59.66 58.02 -23.71
CA GLN A 313 -60.37 59.14 -23.11
C GLN A 313 -60.66 60.20 -24.18
N ALA A 314 -61.94 60.52 -24.31
CA ALA A 314 -62.46 61.59 -25.12
C ALA A 314 -62.36 62.95 -24.37
N ARG A 315 -62.20 63.99 -25.20
CA ARG A 315 -62.50 65.43 -25.08
C ARG A 315 -63.61 65.75 -24.04
N ASP A 316 -63.69 66.91 -23.40
CA ASP A 316 -63.51 68.29 -23.89
C ASP A 316 -63.60 69.28 -22.71
N ASP A 317 -63.35 70.56 -23.02
CA ASP A 317 -63.91 71.78 -22.40
C ASP A 317 -63.23 72.50 -21.21
N ARG A 318 -62.74 73.70 -21.59
CA ARG A 318 -63.05 75.06 -21.05
C ARG A 318 -62.05 75.77 -20.13
N ASN A 319 -61.66 76.94 -20.68
CA ASN A 319 -61.10 78.18 -20.10
C ASN A 319 -59.70 78.17 -19.50
#